data_AF-A0AB37G9Y9-F1
#
_entry.id   AF-A0AB37G9Y9-F1
#
_cell.length_a   1.000
_cell.length_b   1.000
_cell.length_c   1.000
_cell.angle_alpha   90.00
_cell.angle_beta   90.00
_cell.angle_gamma   90.00
#
_symmetry.space_group_name_H-M   'P 1'
#
loop_
_entity.id
_entity.type
_entity.pdbx_description
1 polymer ?
#
loop_
_entity_poly.entity_id
_entity_poly.type
_entity_poly.pdbx_seq_one_letter_code
_entity_poly.pdbx_strand_id
1 'polypeptide(L)'
;MIDFRRANAGFHFRIRLMGCKGSSKATACTFTALALVAGAAGFGLAACSDLDPQMPVPPEQEAVVTVGADLRNPEQAALAYLYAQSFERIGRQAEVVGIRDADDRLRAVRNEAVLVSFGCTGELLGLSDPASAASLAEEYADDSTPDKQFSGEWRDRVYDAFSRSLPGEVMATDAGMAQGCADVSADNAGADLPQWLVPFYVKPALDRDDRVRVLNEIAGSLSTEDLKLMTRAVAGGASPELVAQEWLDKA
;
A
#
# COMPACT_ATOMS: atom_id res chain seq x y z
N MET A 1 18.05 -35.26 11.79
CA MET A 1 17.56 -36.30 10.86
C MET A 1 16.13 -36.61 11.27
N ILE A 2 15.18 -35.89 10.69
CA ILE A 2 13.75 -35.96 11.02
C ILE A 2 13.01 -36.05 9.68
N ASP A 3 12.11 -37.03 9.63
CA ASP A 3 11.58 -37.69 8.45
C ASP A 3 10.32 -36.96 7.93
N PHE A 4 10.30 -36.64 6.63
CA PHE A 4 9.20 -35.99 5.93
C PHE A 4 8.14 -37.03 5.52
N ARG A 5 6.97 -37.03 6.16
CA ARG A 5 5.79 -37.75 5.62
C ARG A 5 4.82 -36.79 4.94
N ARG A 6 4.90 -36.82 3.61
CA ARG A 6 4.01 -36.20 2.64
C ARG A 6 2.71 -37.02 2.53
N ALA A 7 1.56 -36.42 2.82
CA ALA A 7 0.25 -37.04 2.56
C ALA A 7 -0.18 -36.73 1.12
N ASN A 8 -0.20 -37.77 0.29
CA ASN A 8 -0.78 -37.78 -1.06
C ASN A 8 -2.27 -38.16 -0.94
N ALA A 9 -3.18 -37.27 -1.31
CA ALA A 9 -4.57 -37.61 -1.54
C ALA A 9 -4.90 -37.36 -3.01
N GLY A 10 -4.99 -38.45 -3.77
CA GLY A 10 -5.38 -38.44 -5.17
C GLY A 10 -6.87 -38.16 -5.32
N PHE A 11 -7.22 -37.18 -6.14
CA PHE A 11 -8.57 -37.00 -6.65
C PHE A 11 -8.66 -37.54 -8.07
N HIS A 12 -9.50 -38.56 -8.21
CA HIS A 12 -9.78 -39.23 -9.47
C HIS A 12 -10.67 -38.38 -10.38
N PHE A 13 -10.20 -38.30 -11.61
CA PHE A 13 -10.77 -37.75 -12.83
C PHE A 13 -12.10 -38.41 -13.25
N ARG A 14 -13.10 -37.62 -13.64
CA ARG A 14 -14.14 -38.02 -14.60
C ARG A 14 -14.49 -36.85 -15.52
N ILE A 15 -13.78 -36.76 -16.64
CA ILE A 15 -14.18 -35.96 -17.80
C ILE A 15 -15.22 -36.75 -18.58
N ARG A 16 -16.43 -36.18 -18.70
CA ARG A 16 -17.52 -36.68 -19.55
C ARG A 16 -17.41 -35.98 -20.90
N LEU A 17 -16.73 -36.60 -21.86
CA LEU A 17 -16.71 -36.19 -23.26
C LEU A 17 -18.09 -36.49 -23.89
N MET A 18 -18.77 -35.43 -24.31
CA MET A 18 -20.01 -35.50 -25.08
C MET A 18 -19.65 -35.30 -26.55
N GLY A 19 -19.79 -36.36 -27.35
CA GLY A 19 -19.48 -36.34 -28.77
C GLY A 19 -20.55 -35.61 -29.58
N CYS A 20 -20.15 -34.56 -30.30
CA CYS A 20 -20.95 -33.97 -31.36
C CYS A 20 -20.69 -34.71 -32.68
N LYS A 21 -21.73 -35.38 -33.17
CA LYS A 21 -21.82 -36.02 -34.48
C LYS A 21 -22.34 -35.00 -35.48
N GLY A 22 -21.46 -34.40 -36.28
CA GLY A 22 -21.80 -33.45 -37.35
C GLY A 22 -21.32 -33.97 -38.70
N SER A 23 -22.26 -34.32 -39.56
CA SER A 23 -22.08 -34.92 -40.88
C SER A 23 -21.60 -33.91 -41.92
N SER A 24 -20.70 -34.37 -42.79
CA SER A 24 -20.30 -33.77 -44.07
C SER A 24 -21.46 -33.21 -44.89
N LYS A 25 -21.20 -32.09 -45.58
CA LYS A 25 -21.33 -31.97 -47.05
C LYS A 25 -20.60 -30.70 -47.54
N ALA A 26 -19.73 -30.92 -48.51
CA ALA A 26 -19.02 -29.91 -49.28
C ALA A 26 -19.96 -29.26 -50.31
N THR A 27 -19.77 -27.96 -50.55
CA THR A 27 -20.15 -27.34 -51.82
C THR A 27 -19.13 -26.25 -52.16
N ALA A 28 -18.35 -26.51 -53.20
CA ALA A 28 -17.53 -25.53 -53.88
C ALA A 28 -18.41 -24.66 -54.79
N CYS A 29 -18.11 -23.37 -54.90
CA CYS A 29 -18.56 -22.53 -56.01
C CYS A 29 -17.39 -21.69 -56.53
N THR A 30 -17.20 -21.79 -57.84
CA THR A 30 -16.07 -21.35 -58.64
C THR A 30 -16.35 -20.01 -59.34
N PHE A 31 -15.29 -19.19 -59.46
CA PHE A 31 -14.93 -18.19 -60.49
C PHE A 31 -15.95 -17.17 -60.99
N THR A 32 -15.62 -15.88 -60.85
CA THR A 32 -15.36 -14.99 -62.02
C THR A 32 -14.60 -13.72 -61.61
N ALA A 33 -13.60 -13.35 -62.42
CA ALA A 33 -12.84 -12.10 -62.35
C ALA A 33 -13.16 -11.23 -63.59
N LEU A 34 -13.15 -9.90 -63.43
CA LEU A 34 -13.02 -8.76 -64.39
C LEU A 34 -13.93 -7.61 -63.88
N ALA A 35 -13.62 -6.32 -63.91
CA ALA A 35 -12.43 -5.51 -64.18
C ALA A 35 -12.73 -4.05 -63.73
N LEU A 36 -11.69 -3.34 -63.29
CA LEU A 36 -11.39 -1.90 -63.38
C LEU A 36 -12.53 -0.84 -63.46
N VAL A 37 -12.57 0.10 -62.50
CA VAL A 37 -12.60 1.58 -62.74
C VAL A 37 -11.94 2.32 -61.55
N ALA A 38 -11.17 3.35 -61.89
CA ALA A 38 -10.34 4.20 -61.05
C ALA A 38 -11.10 5.24 -60.18
N GLY A 39 -10.42 5.72 -59.14
CA GLY A 39 -10.53 7.12 -58.69
C GLY A 39 -11.20 7.37 -57.34
N ALA A 40 -10.39 7.52 -56.29
CA ALA A 40 -10.34 8.68 -55.39
C ALA A 40 -9.58 8.30 -54.11
N ALA A 41 -8.45 8.97 -53.89
CA ALA A 41 -7.65 8.86 -52.69
C ALA A 41 -8.47 9.33 -51.48
N GLY A 42 -8.62 8.42 -50.52
CA GLY A 42 -9.22 8.68 -49.21
C GLY A 42 -8.73 7.65 -48.21
N PHE A 43 -7.43 7.35 -48.22
CA PHE A 43 -6.83 6.53 -47.18
C PHE A 43 -6.72 7.39 -45.92
N GLY A 44 -7.44 6.97 -44.89
CA GLY A 44 -7.55 7.65 -43.62
C GLY A 44 -6.19 7.89 -42.97
N LEU A 45 -6.02 9.11 -42.46
CA LEU A 45 -5.00 9.45 -41.48
C LEU A 45 -5.43 8.84 -40.14
N ALA A 46 -5.26 7.54 -39.96
CA ALA A 46 -5.52 6.86 -38.69
C ALA A 46 -4.51 5.72 -38.52
N ALA A 47 -3.23 6.03 -38.35
CA ALA A 47 -2.21 5.06 -37.93
C ALA A 47 -0.89 5.73 -37.53
N CYS A 48 -0.90 6.63 -36.54
CA CYS A 48 0.35 7.13 -35.92
C CYS A 48 0.28 7.26 -34.38
N SER A 49 -0.65 6.59 -33.70
CA SER A 49 -0.72 6.64 -32.22
C SER A 49 -0.35 5.32 -31.53
N ASP A 50 -0.10 4.24 -32.28
CA ASP A 50 0.03 2.88 -31.74
C ASP A 50 1.49 2.43 -31.53
N LEU A 51 2.43 3.37 -31.54
CA LEU A 51 3.87 3.08 -31.43
C LEU A 51 4.54 3.88 -30.31
N ASP A 52 3.80 4.22 -29.27
CA ASP A 52 4.43 4.59 -28.01
C ASP A 52 4.89 3.29 -27.33
N PRO A 53 6.20 3.03 -27.15
CA PRO A 53 6.64 1.85 -26.43
C PRO A 53 6.07 1.93 -25.01
N GLN A 54 5.08 1.09 -24.71
CA GLN A 54 4.62 0.91 -23.34
C GLN A 54 5.83 0.45 -22.53
N MET A 55 6.31 1.33 -21.64
CA MET A 55 7.32 0.97 -20.67
C MET A 55 6.78 -0.24 -19.88
N PRO A 56 7.54 -1.34 -19.78
CA PRO A 56 7.09 -2.50 -19.03
C PRO A 56 6.83 -2.09 -17.58
N VAL A 57 5.67 -2.48 -17.07
CA VAL A 57 5.30 -2.28 -15.67
C VAL A 57 6.30 -3.06 -14.79
N PRO A 58 6.91 -2.44 -13.77
CA PRO A 58 7.76 -3.15 -12.82
C PRO A 58 6.99 -4.30 -12.16
N PRO A 59 7.57 -5.51 -12.04
CA PRO A 59 6.89 -6.67 -11.47
C PRO A 59 6.40 -6.43 -10.03
N GLU A 60 7.05 -5.55 -9.27
CA GLU A 60 6.67 -5.14 -7.92
C GLU A 60 5.29 -4.47 -7.88
N GLN A 61 4.91 -3.78 -8.96
CA GLN A 61 3.59 -3.12 -9.09
C GLN A 61 2.46 -4.12 -9.38
N GLU A 62 2.78 -5.35 -9.76
CA GLU A 62 1.80 -6.42 -9.97
C GLU A 62 1.75 -7.41 -8.77
N ALA A 63 2.79 -7.43 -7.93
CA ALA A 63 2.91 -8.33 -6.78
C ALA A 63 1.87 -8.05 -5.68
N VAL A 64 1.43 -9.02 -4.86
CA VAL A 64 0.49 -8.74 -3.75
C VAL A 64 1.10 -7.71 -2.78
N VAL A 65 0.33 -6.69 -2.41
CA VAL A 65 0.79 -5.64 -1.48
C VAL A 65 0.84 -6.18 -0.07
N THR A 66 2.04 -6.41 0.45
CA THR A 66 2.24 -6.82 1.85
C THR A 66 2.29 -5.59 2.76
N VAL A 67 1.30 -5.49 3.65
CA VAL A 67 1.17 -4.40 4.64
C VAL A 67 1.72 -4.89 5.98
N GLY A 68 2.87 -4.36 6.36
CA GLY A 68 3.60 -4.76 7.56
C GLY A 68 3.25 -3.96 8.80
N ALA A 69 3.00 -4.63 9.93
CA ALA A 69 2.68 -4.00 11.21
C ALA A 69 2.98 -4.91 12.42
N ASP A 70 3.20 -4.33 13.61
CA ASP A 70 3.17 -5.09 14.87
C ASP A 70 1.71 -5.34 15.29
N LEU A 71 1.21 -6.53 15.00
CA LEU A 71 -0.18 -6.91 15.27
C LEU A 71 -0.51 -7.07 16.77
N ARG A 72 0.48 -6.96 17.67
CA ARG A 72 0.25 -6.91 19.12
C ARG A 72 -0.14 -5.51 19.58
N ASN A 73 0.24 -4.47 18.82
CA ASN A 73 -0.18 -3.10 19.06
C ASN A 73 -1.57 -2.90 18.42
N PRO A 74 -2.62 -2.55 19.19
CA PRO A 74 -3.99 -2.40 18.66
C PRO A 74 -4.14 -1.33 17.58
N GLU A 75 -3.41 -0.22 17.67
CA GLU A 75 -3.44 0.85 16.67
C GLU A 75 -2.85 0.34 15.35
N GLN A 76 -1.69 -0.31 15.42
CA GLN A 76 -1.04 -0.87 14.25
C GLN A 76 -1.84 -2.02 13.63
N ALA A 77 -2.45 -2.89 14.43
CA ALA A 77 -3.35 -3.91 13.92
C ALA A 77 -4.53 -3.29 13.16
N ALA A 78 -5.19 -2.27 13.71
CA ALA A 78 -6.30 -1.60 13.04
C ALA A 78 -5.87 -0.95 11.71
N LEU A 79 -4.74 -0.22 11.71
CA LEU A 79 -4.20 0.43 10.53
C LEU A 79 -3.77 -0.56 9.45
N ALA A 80 -3.19 -1.70 9.81
CA ALA A 80 -2.77 -2.71 8.85
C ALA A 80 -3.93 -3.24 8.01
N TYR A 81 -5.03 -3.59 8.68
CA TYR A 81 -6.25 -4.03 7.99
C TYR A 81 -6.94 -2.89 7.24
N LEU A 82 -6.88 -1.66 7.76
CA LEU A 82 -7.40 -0.48 7.05
C LEU A 82 -6.71 -0.28 5.70
N TYR A 83 -5.37 -0.29 5.67
CA TYR A 83 -4.61 -0.16 4.42
C TYR A 83 -4.82 -1.37 3.50
N ALA A 84 -4.74 -2.60 4.01
CA ALA A 84 -4.91 -3.79 3.18
C ALA A 84 -6.29 -3.83 2.49
N GLN A 85 -7.38 -3.59 3.23
CA GLN A 85 -8.73 -3.57 2.65
C GLN A 85 -8.93 -2.39 1.68
N SER A 86 -8.26 -1.26 1.92
CA SER A 86 -8.33 -0.11 1.00
C SER A 86 -7.68 -0.41 -0.35
N PHE A 87 -6.56 -1.14 -0.36
CA PHE A 87 -5.97 -1.67 -1.60
C PHE A 87 -6.95 -2.62 -2.31
N GLU A 88 -7.57 -3.54 -1.58
CA GLU A 88 -8.53 -4.49 -2.18
C GLU A 88 -9.74 -3.78 -2.81
N ARG A 89 -10.25 -2.71 -2.19
CA ARG A 89 -11.35 -1.89 -2.73
C ARG A 89 -11.04 -1.24 -4.07
N ILE A 90 -9.77 -0.97 -4.36
CA ILE A 90 -9.33 -0.43 -5.64
C ILE A 90 -8.93 -1.51 -6.66
N GLY A 91 -9.05 -2.80 -6.29
CA GLY A 91 -8.69 -3.93 -7.14
C GLY A 91 -7.24 -4.40 -7.00
N ARG A 92 -6.52 -3.89 -6.00
CA ARG A 92 -5.13 -4.26 -5.71
C ARG A 92 -5.11 -5.31 -4.60
N GLN A 93 -4.66 -6.53 -4.91
CA GLN A 93 -4.53 -7.58 -3.88
C GLN A 93 -3.55 -7.13 -2.79
N ALA A 94 -3.94 -7.27 -1.53
CA ALA A 94 -3.11 -6.93 -0.39
C ALA A 94 -3.29 -7.95 0.75
N GLU A 95 -2.26 -8.10 1.57
CA GLU A 95 -2.31 -8.95 2.76
C GLU A 95 -1.58 -8.30 3.93
N VAL A 96 -2.05 -8.58 5.14
CA VAL A 96 -1.42 -8.11 6.37
C VAL A 96 -0.32 -9.08 6.80
N VAL A 97 0.88 -8.55 7.02
CA VAL A 97 2.04 -9.31 7.49
C VAL A 97 2.47 -8.81 8.87
N GLY A 98 2.50 -9.72 9.85
CA GLY A 98 2.95 -9.38 11.20
C GLY A 98 4.47 -9.22 11.27
N ILE A 99 4.93 -8.02 11.62
CA ILE A 99 6.34 -7.72 11.88
C ILE A 99 6.63 -7.96 13.37
N ARG A 100 7.76 -8.60 13.68
CA ARG A 100 8.24 -8.85 15.05
C ARG A 100 9.45 -7.97 15.36
N ASP A 101 9.76 -7.84 16.65
CA ASP A 101 10.79 -6.97 17.24
C ASP A 101 12.22 -7.02 16.63
N ALA A 102 12.58 -8.04 15.84
CA ALA A 102 13.93 -8.18 15.28
C ALA A 102 14.23 -7.16 14.17
N ASP A 103 13.19 -6.72 13.43
CA ASP A 103 13.27 -5.66 12.42
C ASP A 103 12.19 -4.62 12.72
N ASP A 104 12.59 -3.37 12.98
CA ASP A 104 11.62 -2.29 12.99
C ASP A 104 10.96 -2.17 11.60
N ARG A 105 9.78 -1.56 11.57
CA ARG A 105 8.96 -1.45 10.34
C ARG A 105 9.72 -0.80 9.17
N LEU A 106 10.61 0.14 9.47
CA LEU A 106 11.40 0.83 8.45
C LEU A 106 12.42 -0.12 7.80
N ARG A 107 13.09 -0.96 8.61
CA ARG A 107 13.95 -2.03 8.09
C ARG A 107 13.19 -3.06 7.27
N ALA A 108 11.98 -3.43 7.70
CA ALA A 108 11.16 -4.41 6.99
C ALA A 108 10.79 -3.91 5.57
N VAL A 109 10.43 -2.64 5.41
CA VAL A 109 10.17 -2.05 4.09
C VAL A 109 11.45 -1.91 3.27
N ARG A 110 12.54 -1.40 3.87
CA ARG A 110 13.81 -1.21 3.16
C ARG A 110 14.40 -2.52 2.62
N ASN A 111 14.23 -3.61 3.36
CA ASN A 111 14.71 -4.93 2.95
C ASN A 111 13.67 -5.71 2.12
N GLU A 112 12.56 -5.06 1.71
CA GLU A 112 11.47 -5.66 0.92
C GLU A 112 10.80 -6.88 1.60
N ALA A 113 10.90 -6.99 2.92
CA ALA A 113 10.18 -8.02 3.68
C ALA A 113 8.67 -7.74 3.71
N VAL A 114 8.31 -6.46 3.61
CA VAL A 114 6.95 -5.96 3.33
C VAL A 114 7.04 -4.82 2.33
N LEU A 115 6.00 -4.60 1.52
CA LEU A 115 6.01 -3.52 0.52
C LEU A 115 5.60 -2.18 1.12
N VAL A 116 4.69 -2.20 2.10
CA VAL A 116 4.12 -1.00 2.73
C VAL A 116 4.12 -1.17 4.24
N SER A 117 4.39 -0.09 4.96
CA SER A 117 4.11 0.03 6.38
C SER A 117 3.71 1.47 6.69
N PHE A 118 3.50 1.77 7.96
CA PHE A 118 3.10 3.08 8.45
C PHE A 118 3.68 3.27 9.84
N GLY A 119 3.80 4.51 10.27
CA GLY A 119 4.24 4.88 11.60
C GLY A 119 3.95 6.35 11.85
N CYS A 120 4.59 6.93 12.86
CA CYS A 120 4.41 8.34 13.16
C CYS A 120 5.69 9.11 12.89
N THR A 121 5.55 10.33 12.37
CA THR A 121 6.68 11.17 11.93
C THR A 121 7.78 11.32 12.99
N GLY A 122 7.45 11.67 14.24
CA GLY A 122 8.44 11.76 15.32
C GLY A 122 9.11 10.42 15.63
N GLU A 123 8.32 9.35 15.84
CA GLU A 123 8.84 8.00 16.08
C GLU A 123 9.77 7.49 14.99
N LEU A 124 9.35 7.61 13.72
CA LEU A 124 10.12 7.17 12.57
C LEU A 124 11.38 8.01 12.37
N LEU A 125 11.33 9.31 12.66
CA LEU A 125 12.52 10.16 12.67
C LEU A 125 13.51 9.68 13.74
N GLY A 126 13.06 9.38 14.94
CA GLY A 126 13.92 8.85 16.00
C GLY A 126 14.54 7.49 15.66
N LEU A 127 13.88 6.67 14.84
CA LEU A 127 14.44 5.41 14.34
C LEU A 127 15.45 5.60 13.20
N SER A 128 15.21 6.57 12.30
CA SER A 128 15.99 6.75 11.07
C SER A 128 17.17 7.72 11.24
N ASP A 129 16.97 8.80 11.98
CA ASP A 129 17.95 9.82 12.29
C ASP A 129 17.73 10.37 13.72
N PRO A 130 18.19 9.65 14.75
CA PRO A 130 18.02 10.05 16.14
C PRO A 130 18.72 11.37 16.49
N ALA A 131 19.75 11.77 15.73
CA ALA A 131 20.45 13.03 15.97
C ALA A 131 19.58 14.24 15.54
N SER A 132 18.98 14.17 14.35
CA SER A 132 18.02 15.17 13.90
C SER A 132 16.75 15.19 14.77
N ALA A 133 16.29 14.02 15.21
CA ALA A 133 15.17 13.91 16.15
C ALA A 133 15.45 14.67 17.47
N ALA A 134 16.61 14.42 18.09
CA ALA A 134 16.99 15.07 19.34
C ALA A 134 17.14 16.59 19.18
N SER A 135 17.77 17.05 18.08
CA SER A 135 17.89 18.49 17.79
C SER A 135 16.52 19.16 17.65
N LEU A 136 15.59 18.53 16.93
CA LEU A 136 14.24 19.07 16.79
C LEU A 136 13.45 19.00 18.09
N ALA A 137 13.68 17.99 18.93
CA ALA A 137 13.02 17.84 20.22
C ALA A 137 13.43 18.97 21.19
N GLU A 138 14.70 19.41 21.17
CA GLU A 138 15.16 20.59 21.91
C GLU A 138 14.44 21.86 21.45
N GLU A 139 14.43 22.12 20.14
CA GLU A 139 13.71 23.26 19.57
C GLU A 139 12.20 23.21 19.85
N TYR A 140 11.63 22.01 19.80
CA TYR A 140 10.23 21.77 20.11
C TYR A 140 9.96 22.09 21.57
N ALA A 141 10.79 21.65 22.51
CA ALA A 141 10.64 21.92 23.93
C ALA A 141 10.67 23.44 24.24
N ASP A 142 11.53 24.19 23.56
CA ASP A 142 11.69 25.64 23.75
C ASP A 142 10.53 26.48 23.18
N ASP A 143 9.74 25.93 22.26
CA ASP A 143 8.58 26.63 21.70
C ASP A 143 7.41 26.67 22.72
N SER A 144 7.06 27.86 23.20
CA SER A 144 5.95 28.04 24.14
C SER A 144 4.57 28.20 23.47
N THR A 145 4.46 28.02 22.16
CA THR A 145 3.20 28.19 21.42
C THR A 145 2.14 27.20 21.92
N PRO A 146 0.94 27.67 22.33
CA PRO A 146 -0.16 26.79 22.70
C PRO A 146 -0.53 25.83 21.57
N ASP A 147 -0.84 24.59 21.90
CA ASP A 147 -1.28 23.56 20.97
C ASP A 147 -0.32 23.27 19.79
N LYS A 148 0.98 23.58 19.96
CA LYS A 148 2.02 23.34 18.95
C LYS A 148 2.07 21.91 18.43
N GLN A 149 1.63 20.92 19.22
CA GLN A 149 1.52 19.51 18.83
C GLN A 149 0.57 19.29 17.64
N PHE A 150 -0.40 20.17 17.44
CA PHE A 150 -1.35 20.12 16.33
C PHE A 150 -1.06 21.17 15.24
N SER A 151 0.04 21.91 15.35
CA SER A 151 0.38 22.94 14.38
C SER A 151 0.87 22.34 13.05
N GLY A 152 0.47 22.97 11.95
CA GLY A 152 0.98 22.61 10.62
C GLY A 152 2.48 22.85 10.47
N GLU A 153 3.01 23.88 11.14
CA GLU A 153 4.45 24.16 11.13
C GLU A 153 5.26 22.99 11.72
N TRP A 154 4.92 22.52 12.91
CA TRP A 154 5.64 21.40 13.51
C TRP A 154 5.41 20.08 12.78
N ARG A 155 4.21 19.87 12.24
CA ARG A 155 3.96 18.72 11.34
C ARG A 155 4.93 18.72 10.18
N ASP A 156 5.02 19.83 9.46
CA ASP A 156 5.80 19.94 8.23
C ASP A 156 7.30 19.86 8.55
N ARG A 157 7.77 20.48 9.64
CA ARG A 157 9.19 20.41 10.07
C ARG A 157 9.64 18.99 10.41
N VAL A 158 8.86 18.25 11.20
CA VAL A 158 9.21 16.89 11.61
C VAL A 158 9.08 15.93 10.43
N TYR A 159 8.04 16.09 9.60
CA TYR A 159 7.88 15.33 8.37
C TYR A 159 9.04 15.56 7.40
N ASP A 160 9.48 16.80 7.19
CA ASP A 160 10.60 17.11 6.30
C ASP A 160 11.90 16.45 6.76
N ALA A 161 12.17 16.48 8.07
CA ALA A 161 13.33 15.80 8.64
C ALA A 161 13.26 14.28 8.45
N PHE A 162 12.10 13.68 8.71
CA PHE A 162 11.85 12.25 8.47
C PHE A 162 11.99 11.88 7.00
N SER A 163 11.37 12.63 6.09
CA SER A 163 11.41 12.35 4.66
C SER A 163 12.83 12.41 4.12
N ARG A 164 13.67 13.33 4.64
CA ARG A 164 15.10 13.44 4.28
C ARG A 164 15.97 12.33 4.86
N SER A 165 15.58 11.69 5.97
CA SER A 165 16.35 10.59 6.57
C SER A 165 16.10 9.24 5.87
N LEU A 166 15.09 9.15 5.00
CA LEU A 166 14.76 7.92 4.29
C LEU A 166 15.86 7.51 3.28
N PRO A 167 16.18 6.21 3.18
CA PRO A 167 17.06 5.71 2.12
C PRO A 167 16.41 5.88 0.74
N GLY A 168 17.24 5.92 -0.31
CA GLY A 168 16.81 6.20 -1.68
C GLY A 168 15.72 5.27 -2.23
N GLU A 169 15.55 4.08 -1.65
CA GLU A 169 14.60 3.06 -2.11
C GLU A 169 13.24 3.19 -1.42
N VAL A 170 13.17 3.87 -0.28
CA VAL A 170 11.95 4.04 0.50
C VAL A 170 11.35 5.42 0.21
N MET A 171 10.03 5.50 0.18
CA MET A 171 9.30 6.74 0.07
C MET A 171 8.17 6.77 1.09
N ALA A 172 8.01 7.90 1.77
CA ALA A 172 6.82 8.20 2.54
C ALA A 172 5.82 8.99 1.69
N THR A 173 4.54 8.88 2.00
CA THR A 173 3.56 9.88 1.54
C THR A 173 3.59 11.10 2.43
N ASP A 174 2.78 12.10 2.10
CA ASP A 174 2.54 13.23 3.00
C ASP A 174 2.01 12.72 4.35
N ALA A 175 2.38 13.42 5.42
CA ALA A 175 1.85 13.15 6.75
C ALA A 175 0.33 13.41 6.78
N GLY A 176 -0.40 12.46 7.35
CA GLY A 176 -1.85 12.54 7.48
C GLY A 176 -2.32 13.51 8.56
N MET A 177 -3.64 13.55 8.75
CA MET A 177 -4.31 14.40 9.74
C MET A 177 -4.46 13.75 11.13
N ALA A 178 -4.22 12.44 11.23
CA ALA A 178 -4.29 11.71 12.49
C ALA A 178 -2.97 11.82 13.27
N GLN A 179 -3.08 12.12 14.56
CA GLN A 179 -2.04 11.88 15.55
C GLN A 179 -2.19 10.47 16.11
N GLY A 180 -1.13 9.68 16.04
CA GLY A 180 -1.07 8.29 16.48
C GLY A 180 0.11 8.04 17.43
N CYS A 181 0.49 6.77 17.56
CA CYS A 181 1.67 6.31 18.28
C CYS A 181 1.81 6.91 19.68
N ALA A 182 0.73 6.86 20.47
CA ALA A 182 0.73 7.37 21.84
C ALA A 182 1.62 6.55 22.79
N ASP A 183 2.06 5.36 22.37
CA ASP A 183 2.87 4.40 23.13
C ASP A 183 4.33 4.33 22.66
N VAL A 184 4.82 5.35 21.95
CA VAL A 184 6.23 5.44 21.56
C VAL A 184 7.12 5.36 22.82
N SER A 185 8.13 4.50 22.76
CA SER A 185 9.09 4.34 23.87
C SER A 185 9.76 5.67 24.17
N ALA A 186 9.90 5.99 25.47
CA ALA A 186 10.66 7.17 25.91
C ALA A 186 12.13 7.14 25.50
N ASP A 187 12.68 5.96 25.15
CA ASP A 187 14.04 5.83 24.63
C ASP A 187 14.16 6.25 23.15
N ASN A 188 13.04 6.45 22.45
CA ASN A 188 13.04 6.97 21.08
C ASN A 188 13.29 8.48 21.11
N ALA A 189 14.33 8.94 20.41
CA ALA A 189 14.74 10.35 20.38
C ALA A 189 13.68 11.31 19.80
N GLY A 190 12.68 10.79 19.08
CA GLY A 190 11.56 11.55 18.55
C GLY A 190 10.26 11.37 19.34
N ALA A 191 10.28 10.77 20.53
CA ALA A 191 9.08 10.55 21.35
C ALA A 191 8.36 11.85 21.74
N ASP A 192 9.12 12.92 21.98
CA ASP A 192 8.59 14.23 22.37
C ASP A 192 8.13 15.09 21.18
N LEU A 193 8.38 14.64 19.95
CA LEU A 193 7.94 15.32 18.73
C LEU A 193 6.47 14.98 18.40
N PRO A 194 5.77 15.82 17.63
CA PRO A 194 4.45 15.48 17.10
C PRO A 194 4.43 14.16 16.31
N GLN A 195 3.39 13.36 16.55
CA GLN A 195 3.27 11.99 16.04
C GLN A 195 2.20 11.88 14.95
N TRP A 196 2.40 12.59 13.84
CA TRP A 196 1.49 12.49 12.69
C TRP A 196 1.68 11.18 11.96
N LEU A 197 0.58 10.48 11.69
CA LEU A 197 0.56 9.22 10.96
C LEU A 197 1.08 9.40 9.55
N VAL A 198 1.97 8.52 9.10
CA VAL A 198 2.53 8.54 7.75
C VAL A 198 2.77 7.12 7.23
N PRO A 199 2.16 6.72 6.10
CA PRO A 199 2.52 5.49 5.41
C PRO A 199 3.79 5.68 4.58
N PHE A 200 4.58 4.60 4.48
CA PHE A 200 5.80 4.54 3.69
C PHE A 200 5.94 3.17 3.03
N TYR A 201 6.64 3.14 1.90
CA TYR A 201 6.70 1.98 1.02
C TYR A 201 8.02 1.92 0.26
N VAL A 202 8.33 0.74 -0.28
CA VAL A 202 9.50 0.54 -1.15
C VAL A 202 9.17 0.87 -2.60
N LYS A 203 10.06 1.59 -3.28
CA LYS A 203 9.93 1.91 -4.70
C LYS A 203 10.47 0.74 -5.55
N PRO A 204 9.85 0.45 -6.71
CA PRO A 204 8.70 1.13 -7.33
C PRO A 204 7.35 0.46 -7.00
N ALA A 205 7.22 -0.25 -5.87
CA ALA A 205 6.14 -1.21 -5.62
C ALA A 205 4.71 -0.64 -5.69
N LEU A 206 4.55 0.66 -5.42
CA LEU A 206 3.27 1.34 -5.56
C LEU A 206 3.27 2.27 -6.77
N ASP A 207 2.21 2.20 -7.56
CA ASP A 207 1.98 3.12 -8.65
C ASP A 207 1.31 4.43 -8.17
N ARG A 208 0.89 5.29 -9.09
CA ARG A 208 0.22 6.55 -8.75
C ARG A 208 -1.18 6.31 -8.17
N ASP A 209 -1.92 5.32 -8.66
CA ASP A 209 -3.29 5.04 -8.23
C ASP A 209 -3.31 4.49 -6.80
N ASP A 210 -2.41 3.55 -6.50
CA ASP A 210 -2.13 3.02 -5.17
C ASP A 210 -1.89 4.15 -4.16
N ARG A 211 -0.99 5.08 -4.49
CA ARG A 211 -0.62 6.19 -3.60
C ARG A 211 -1.77 7.15 -3.37
N VAL A 212 -2.48 7.53 -4.44
CA VAL A 212 -3.52 8.57 -4.36
C VAL A 212 -4.78 8.03 -3.72
N ARG A 213 -5.25 6.85 -4.14
CA ARG A 213 -6.57 6.33 -3.74
C ARG A 213 -6.55 5.47 -2.48
N VAL A 214 -5.38 5.07 -2.00
CA VAL A 214 -5.24 4.32 -0.75
C VAL A 214 -4.50 5.15 0.28
N LEU A 215 -3.21 5.44 0.04
CA LEU A 215 -2.36 6.03 1.08
C LEU A 215 -2.79 7.47 1.41
N ASN A 216 -2.89 8.32 0.39
CA ASN A 216 -3.25 9.73 0.57
C ASN A 216 -4.73 9.90 0.96
N GLU A 217 -5.62 9.04 0.48
CA GLU A 217 -7.04 9.05 0.86
C GLU A 217 -7.20 8.79 2.37
N ILE A 218 -6.56 7.74 2.89
CA ILE A 218 -6.55 7.47 4.34
C ILE A 218 -5.88 8.61 5.10
N ALA A 219 -4.73 9.10 4.64
CA ALA A 219 -4.01 10.19 5.30
C ALA A 219 -4.84 11.49 5.41
N GLY A 220 -5.67 11.79 4.40
CA GLY A 220 -6.54 12.95 4.38
C GLY A 220 -7.87 12.78 5.13
N SER A 221 -8.39 11.55 5.25
CA SER A 221 -9.72 11.29 5.78
C SER A 221 -9.72 10.73 7.21
N LEU A 222 -8.65 10.06 7.64
CA LEU A 222 -8.57 9.49 8.99
C LEU A 222 -8.31 10.58 10.03
N SER A 223 -9.27 10.81 10.91
CA SER A 223 -9.12 11.73 12.02
C SER A 223 -8.39 11.10 13.22
N THR A 224 -7.81 11.93 14.08
CA THR A 224 -7.23 11.49 15.36
C THR A 224 -8.28 10.80 16.26
N GLU A 225 -9.54 11.24 16.20
CA GLU A 225 -10.62 10.64 17.00
C GLU A 225 -11.00 9.26 16.48
N ASP A 226 -11.12 9.10 15.16
CA ASP A 226 -11.41 7.81 14.53
C ASP A 226 -10.30 6.80 14.82
N LEU A 227 -9.03 7.20 14.66
CA LEU A 227 -7.90 6.34 15.00
C LEU A 227 -7.96 5.87 16.46
N LYS A 228 -8.29 6.77 17.40
CA LYS A 228 -8.47 6.43 18.82
C LYS A 228 -9.67 5.52 19.07
N LEU A 229 -10.77 5.66 18.33
CA LEU A 229 -11.93 4.78 18.43
C LEU A 229 -11.61 3.38 17.92
N MET A 230 -10.99 3.28 16.74
CA MET A 230 -10.55 2.02 16.15
C MET A 230 -9.57 1.29 17.07
N THR A 231 -8.55 2.00 17.57
CA THR A 231 -7.55 1.47 18.50
C THR A 231 -8.19 0.93 19.79
N ARG A 232 -9.13 1.67 20.39
CA ARG A 232 -9.84 1.22 21.60
C ARG A 232 -10.72 0.01 21.34
N ALA A 233 -11.39 -0.06 20.19
CA ALA A 233 -12.20 -1.22 19.83
C ALA A 233 -11.34 -2.47 19.74
N VAL A 234 -10.19 -2.40 19.04
CA VAL A 234 -9.25 -3.52 18.93
C VAL A 234 -8.65 -3.89 20.27
N ALA A 235 -8.22 -2.91 21.08
CA ALA A 235 -7.72 -3.15 22.44
C ALA A 235 -8.77 -3.81 23.35
N GLY A 236 -10.06 -3.53 23.12
CA GLY A 236 -11.20 -4.16 23.78
C GLY A 236 -11.54 -5.58 23.27
N GLY A 237 -10.78 -6.11 22.30
CA GLY A 237 -10.94 -7.45 21.75
C GLY A 237 -11.79 -7.53 20.47
N ALA A 238 -12.17 -6.40 19.86
CA ALA A 238 -12.80 -6.41 18.55
C ALA A 238 -11.80 -6.88 17.47
N SER A 239 -12.32 -7.51 16.40
CA SER A 239 -11.49 -7.89 15.26
C SER A 239 -10.95 -6.64 14.55
N PRO A 240 -9.62 -6.49 14.36
CA PRO A 240 -9.04 -5.38 13.60
C PRO A 240 -9.59 -5.29 12.17
N GLU A 241 -9.82 -6.43 11.54
CA GLU A 241 -10.39 -6.53 10.20
C GLU A 241 -11.80 -5.95 10.12
N LEU A 242 -12.67 -6.27 11.09
CA LEU A 242 -14.02 -5.74 11.13
C LEU A 242 -14.04 -4.25 11.48
N VAL A 243 -13.17 -3.82 12.40
CA VAL A 243 -13.04 -2.40 12.77
C VAL A 243 -12.59 -1.56 11.56
N ALA A 244 -11.63 -2.05 10.79
CA ALA A 244 -11.20 -1.40 9.54
C ALA A 244 -12.33 -1.33 8.52
N GLN A 245 -13.06 -2.44 8.31
CA GLN A 245 -14.19 -2.50 7.39
C GLN A 245 -15.29 -1.51 7.75
N GLU A 246 -15.67 -1.45 9.04
CA GLU A 246 -16.69 -0.53 9.52
C GLU A 246 -16.33 0.94 9.34
N TRP A 247 -15.03 1.29 9.40
CA TRP A 247 -14.58 2.65 9.11
C TRP A 247 -14.67 2.92 7.60
N LEU A 248 -14.19 2.00 6.76
CA LEU A 248 -14.22 2.13 5.31
C LEU A 248 -15.63 2.14 4.69
N ASP A 249 -16.63 1.60 5.39
CA ASP A 249 -18.04 1.66 4.96
C ASP A 249 -18.71 3.00 5.27
N LYS A 250 -18.09 3.83 6.12
CA LYS A 250 -18.61 5.15 6.53
C LYS A 250 -17.89 6.32 5.86
N ALA A 251 -16.62 6.12 5.50
CA ALA A 251 -15.79 7.07 4.77
C ALA A 251 -16.32 7.28 3.33
#